data_AF-A0A929XC10-F1
#
_entry.id   AF-A0A929XC10-F1
#
_cell.length_a   1.000
_cell.length_b   1.000
_cell.length_c   1.000
_cell.angle_alpha   90.00
_cell.angle_beta   90.00
_cell.angle_gamma   90.00
#
_symmetry.space_group_name_H-M   'P 1'
#
loop_
_entity.id
_entity.type
_entity.pdbx_description
1 polymer ?
#
loop_
_entity_poly.entity_id
_entity_poly.type
_entity_poly.pdbx_seq_one_letter_code
_entity_poly.pdbx_strand_id
1 'polypeptide(L)'
;MQKRFNLLMTTAVLLILAIPVGIANIYLGYVVGESPCTLCWFERIGMILIGVLGIFILRYGAKIKYVSAVFICAAYGLFMSIRHTSLDGFAWDVGMGFGDAIFGAHTYTWGAFVYWAV
;
A
#
# COMPACT_ATOMS: atom_id res chain seq x y z
N MET A 1 -15.58 7.54 23.51
CA MET A 1 -15.48 7.13 22.10
C MET A 1 -14.19 7.58 21.41
N GLN A 2 -13.79 8.85 21.52
CA GLN A 2 -12.61 9.41 20.81
C GLN A 2 -11.30 8.62 20.96
N LYS A 3 -10.95 8.16 22.19
CA LYS A 3 -9.71 7.41 22.43
C LYS A 3 -9.67 6.05 21.73
N ARG A 4 -10.81 5.35 21.64
CA ARG A 4 -10.92 4.07 20.93
C ARG A 4 -10.85 4.26 19.42
N PHE A 5 -11.52 5.30 18.90
CA PHE A 5 -11.47 5.65 17.48
C PHE A 5 -10.04 6.02 17.03
N ASN A 6 -9.36 6.85 17.81
CA ASN A 6 -7.97 7.22 17.51
C ASN A 6 -7.03 6.01 17.59
N LEU A 7 -7.25 5.10 18.55
CA LEU A 7 -6.44 3.89 18.67
C LEU A 7 -6.65 2.95 17.47
N LEU A 8 -7.89 2.76 17.01
CA LEU A 8 -8.20 1.98 15.80
C LEU A 8 -7.58 2.58 14.54
N MET A 9 -7.72 3.90 14.35
CA MET A 9 -7.10 4.60 13.22
C MET A 9 -5.58 4.54 13.28
N THR A 10 -4.99 4.67 14.46
CA THR A 10 -3.53 4.55 14.64
C THR A 10 -3.06 3.15 14.31
N THR A 11 -3.74 2.11 14.80
CA THR A 11 -3.38 0.72 14.49
C THR A 11 -3.52 0.41 13.02
N ALA A 12 -4.57 0.90 12.35
CA ALA A 12 -4.76 0.70 10.90
C ALA A 12 -3.62 1.35 10.11
N VAL A 13 -3.31 2.62 10.39
CA VAL A 13 -2.23 3.37 9.73
C VAL A 13 -0.86 2.73 9.97
N LEU A 14 -0.61 2.27 11.19
CA LEU A 14 0.67 1.66 11.56
C LEU A 14 0.83 0.28 10.90
N LEU A 15 -0.23 -0.52 10.80
CA LEU A 15 -0.20 -1.79 10.08
C LEU A 15 0.05 -1.60 8.57
N ILE A 16 -0.62 -0.63 7.94
CA ILE A 16 -0.43 -0.31 6.51
C ILE A 16 0.96 0.26 6.24
N LEU A 17 1.52 1.09 7.13
CA LEU A 17 2.86 1.63 6.93
C LEU A 17 3.97 0.63 7.30
N ALA A 18 3.82 -0.13 8.38
CA ALA A 18 4.91 -0.99 8.86
C ALA A 18 5.06 -2.26 8.02
N ILE A 19 3.95 -2.89 7.63
CA ILE A 19 3.99 -4.23 7.04
C ILE A 19 4.30 -4.17 5.53
N PRO A 20 3.43 -3.60 4.67
CA PRO A 20 3.71 -3.59 3.24
C PRO A 20 4.72 -2.51 2.82
N VAL A 21 4.75 -1.34 3.47
CA VAL A 21 5.72 -0.28 3.09
C VAL A 21 7.08 -0.49 3.75
N GLY A 22 7.12 -0.87 5.03
CA GLY A 22 8.37 -1.08 5.76
C GLY A 22 9.06 -2.40 5.40
N ILE A 23 8.42 -3.52 5.70
CA ILE A 23 9.04 -4.84 5.61
C ILE A 23 9.23 -5.27 4.15
N ALA A 24 8.21 -5.12 3.29
CA ALA A 24 8.34 -5.56 1.90
C ALA A 24 9.37 -4.72 1.12
N ASN A 25 9.49 -3.42 1.40
CA ASN A 25 10.44 -2.54 0.72
C ASN A 25 11.90 -2.80 1.15
N ILE A 26 12.13 -3.05 2.45
CA ILE A 26 13.47 -3.36 2.96
C ILE A 26 13.91 -4.76 2.50
N TYR A 27 13.02 -5.74 2.58
CA TYR A 27 13.36 -7.12 2.23
C TYR A 27 13.56 -7.30 0.72
N LEU A 28 12.60 -6.89 -0.12
CA LEU A 28 12.78 -7.04 -1.57
C LEU A 28 13.88 -6.13 -2.13
N GLY A 29 14.02 -4.91 -1.62
CA GLY A 29 15.00 -3.95 -2.14
C GLY A 29 16.44 -4.26 -1.74
N TYR A 30 16.70 -4.52 -0.45
CA TYR A 30 18.06 -4.65 0.07
C TYR A 30 18.53 -6.10 0.23
N VAL A 31 17.61 -7.05 0.43
CA VAL A 31 17.98 -8.47 0.65
C VAL A 31 17.88 -9.26 -0.66
N VAL A 32 16.81 -9.07 -1.43
CA VAL A 32 16.61 -9.78 -2.71
C VAL A 32 17.26 -9.05 -3.89
N GLY A 33 17.48 -7.74 -3.78
CA GLY A 33 18.16 -6.94 -4.82
C GLY A 33 17.34 -6.73 -6.09
N GLU A 34 16.02 -6.93 -6.03
CA GLU A 34 15.14 -6.70 -7.18
C GLU A 34 14.88 -5.21 -7.37
N SER A 35 15.05 -4.71 -8.60
CA SER A 35 14.71 -3.33 -8.93
C SER A 35 13.19 -3.19 -9.07
N PRO A 36 12.52 -2.36 -8.25
CA PRO A 36 11.07 -2.21 -8.33
C PRO A 36 10.67 -1.57 -9.66
N CYS A 37 9.59 -2.07 -10.24
CA CYS A 37 8.99 -1.50 -11.44
C CYS A 37 8.44 -0.08 -11.20
N THR A 38 8.25 0.68 -12.27
CA THR A 38 7.70 2.05 -12.18
C THR A 38 6.30 2.07 -11.57
N LEU A 39 5.47 1.06 -11.85
CA LEU A 39 4.13 0.90 -11.26
C LEU A 39 4.19 0.60 -9.76
N CYS A 40 5.04 -0.34 -9.36
CA CYS A 40 5.35 -0.71 -7.98
C CYS A 40 5.74 0.52 -7.15
N TRP A 41 6.48 1.44 -7.78
CA TRP A 41 6.89 2.72 -7.18
C TRP A 41 5.70 3.61 -6.87
N PHE A 42 4.76 3.76 -7.80
CA PHE A 42 3.53 4.53 -7.60
C PHE A 42 2.66 3.93 -6.49
N GLU A 43 2.55 2.60 -6.40
CA GLU A 43 1.83 1.91 -5.34
C GLU A 43 2.46 2.15 -3.96
N ARG A 44 3.79 2.18 -3.86
CA ARG A 44 4.49 2.49 -2.61
C ARG A 44 4.27 3.93 -2.18
N ILE A 45 4.34 4.89 -3.11
CA ILE A 45 4.02 6.30 -2.83
C ILE A 45 2.58 6.46 -2.36
N GLY A 46 1.62 5.76 -2.98
CA GLY A 46 0.21 5.80 -2.59
C GLY A 46 -0.02 5.34 -1.14
N MET A 47 0.64 4.26 -0.72
CA MET A 47 0.55 3.78 0.67
C MET A 47 1.18 4.76 1.67
N ILE A 48 2.31 5.38 1.31
CA ILE A 48 2.94 6.44 2.12
C ILE A 48 1.98 7.63 2.27
N LEU A 49 1.32 8.04 1.19
CA LEU A 49 0.37 9.16 1.20
C LEU A 49 -0.83 8.86 2.12
N ILE A 50 -1.41 7.66 2.05
CA ILE A 50 -2.47 7.21 2.95
C ILE A 50 -1.99 7.25 4.41
N GLY A 51 -0.76 6.82 4.67
CA GLY A 51 -0.17 6.87 6.01
C GLY A 51 -0.02 8.29 6.55
N VAL A 52 0.43 9.24 5.72
CA VAL A 52 0.53 10.67 6.08
C VAL A 52 -0.85 11.27 6.34
N LEU A 53 -1.85 10.94 5.52
CA LEU A 53 -3.24 11.34 5.76
C LEU A 53 -3.79 10.75 7.06
N GLY A 54 -3.41 9.52 7.40
CA GLY A 54 -3.68 8.88 8.68
C GLY A 54 -3.10 9.66 9.86
N ILE A 55 -1.85 10.10 9.78
CA ILE A 55 -1.21 10.96 10.79
C ILE A 55 -1.96 12.30 10.90
N PHE A 56 -2.39 12.88 9.78
CA PHE A 56 -3.20 14.11 9.80
C PHE A 56 -4.55 13.92 10.50
N ILE A 57 -5.21 12.77 10.32
CA ILE A 57 -6.44 12.42 11.04
C ILE A 57 -6.18 12.34 12.56
N LEU A 58 -5.04 11.76 12.97
CA LEU A 58 -4.67 11.66 14.39
C LEU A 58 -4.34 13.02 15.00
N ARG A 59 -3.65 13.90 14.27
CA ARG A 59 -3.21 15.22 14.77
C ARG A 59 -4.33 16.27 14.78
N TYR A 60 -5.14 16.32 13.72
CA TYR A 60 -6.15 17.37 13.51
C TYR A 60 -7.59 16.91 13.78
N GLY A 61 -7.77 15.63 14.15
CA GLY A 61 -9.06 14.98 14.36
C GLY A 61 -9.69 14.46 13.07
N ALA A 62 -10.68 13.58 13.23
CA ALA A 62 -11.43 12.95 12.13
C ALA A 62 -12.35 13.95 11.41
N LYS A 63 -11.77 14.86 10.63
CA LYS A 63 -12.51 15.74 9.74
C LYS A 63 -12.81 15.00 8.45
N ILE A 64 -14.02 15.18 7.94
CA ILE A 64 -14.50 14.54 6.69
C ILE A 64 -13.50 14.73 5.55
N LYS A 65 -12.87 15.91 5.44
CA LYS A 65 -11.87 16.23 4.41
C LYS A 65 -10.70 15.24 4.35
N TYR A 66 -10.20 14.79 5.50
CA TYR A 66 -9.05 13.87 5.55
C TYR A 66 -9.49 12.43 5.32
N VAL A 67 -10.66 12.05 5.87
CA VAL A 67 -11.25 10.72 5.67
C VAL A 67 -11.60 10.50 4.20
N SER A 68 -12.23 11.48 3.54
CA SER A 68 -12.52 11.41 2.10
C SER A 68 -11.25 11.34 1.26
N ALA A 69 -10.20 12.06 1.65
CA ALA A 69 -8.92 12.00 0.95
C ALA A 69 -8.29 10.60 1.04
N VAL A 70 -8.35 9.94 2.21
CA VAL A 70 -7.90 8.55 2.36
C VAL A 70 -8.64 7.62 1.41
N PHE A 71 -9.97 7.69 1.36
CA PHE A 71 -10.77 6.83 0.48
C PHE A 71 -10.50 7.08 -1.01
N ILE A 72 -10.30 8.33 -1.43
CA ILE A 72 -9.96 8.64 -2.83
C ILE A 72 -8.58 8.08 -3.17
N CYS A 73 -7.59 8.25 -2.29
CA CYS A 73 -6.26 7.68 -2.45
C CYS A 73 -6.28 6.15 -2.46
N ALA A 74 -7.10 5.53 -1.61
CA ALA A 74 -7.27 4.08 -1.55
C ALA A 74 -7.92 3.53 -2.82
N ALA A 75 -8.99 4.18 -3.32
CA ALA A 75 -9.64 3.79 -4.57
C ALA A 75 -8.69 3.91 -5.78
N TYR A 76 -7.88 4.97 -5.83
CA TYR A 76 -6.87 5.13 -6.87
C TYR A 76 -5.75 4.08 -6.76
N GLY A 77 -5.26 3.82 -5.55
CA GLY A 77 -4.28 2.76 -5.29
C GLY A 77 -4.81 1.37 -5.67
N LEU A 78 -6.07 1.07 -5.32
CA LEU A 78 -6.74 -0.17 -5.70
C LEU A 78 -6.86 -0.30 -7.22
N PHE A 79 -7.26 0.76 -7.92
CA PHE A 79 -7.32 0.77 -9.38
C PHE A 79 -5.94 0.49 -10.00
N MET A 80 -4.89 1.13 -9.49
CA MET A 80 -3.52 0.89 -9.96
C MET A 80 -3.06 -0.54 -9.68
N SER A 81 -3.34 -1.10 -8.50
CA SER A 81 -2.95 -2.48 -8.16
C SER A 81 -3.74 -3.55 -8.91
N ILE A 82 -5.01 -3.29 -9.22
CA ILE A 82 -5.79 -4.17 -10.11
C ILE A 82 -5.18 -4.15 -11.52
N ARG A 83 -4.82 -2.97 -12.05
CA ARG A 83 -4.13 -2.87 -13.35
C ARG A 83 -2.79 -3.59 -13.34
N HIS A 84 -2.02 -3.45 -12.27
CA HIS A 84 -0.74 -4.10 -12.11
C HIS A 84 -0.87 -5.63 -12.11
N THR A 85 -1.85 -6.14 -11.35
CA THR A 85 -2.13 -7.58 -11.28
C THR A 85 -2.68 -8.16 -12.58
N SER A 86 -3.49 -7.39 -13.32
CA SER A 86 -4.19 -7.87 -14.52
C SER A 86 -3.42 -7.69 -15.83
N LEU A 87 -2.64 -6.61 -15.99
CA LEU A 87 -1.91 -6.31 -17.22
C LEU A 87 -0.46 -6.79 -17.16
N ASP A 88 0.25 -6.54 -16.06
CA ASP A 88 1.68 -6.87 -15.98
C ASP A 88 1.89 -8.31 -15.51
N GLY A 89 1.11 -8.78 -14.52
CA GLY A 89 1.22 -10.14 -13.99
C GLY A 89 0.83 -11.28 -14.96
N PHE A 90 0.10 -10.99 -16.04
CA PHE A 90 -0.31 -12.01 -17.03
C PHE A 90 0.38 -11.84 -18.39
N ALA A 91 0.69 -10.61 -18.81
CA ALA A 91 1.23 -10.37 -20.16
C ALA A 91 2.72 -10.00 -20.20
N TRP A 92 3.31 -9.54 -19.09
CA TRP A 92 4.67 -8.98 -19.07
C TRP A 92 5.55 -9.45 -17.91
N ASP A 93 5.14 -10.46 -17.14
CA ASP A 93 5.98 -11.06 -16.11
C ASP A 93 7.02 -12.02 -16.72
N VAL A 94 8.04 -11.44 -17.34
CA VAL A 94 9.16 -12.13 -18.01
C VAL A 94 10.34 -12.39 -17.07
N GLY A 95 10.10 -12.43 -15.75
CA GLY A 95 11.14 -12.70 -14.74
C GLY A 95 12.15 -11.56 -14.57
N MET A 96 11.73 -10.31 -14.82
CA MET A 96 12.58 -9.11 -14.75
C MET A 96 12.74 -8.53 -13.33
N GLY A 97 12.20 -9.21 -12.32
CA GLY A 97 12.17 -8.74 -10.93
C GLY A 97 10.97 -7.84 -10.60
N PHE A 98 9.77 -8.26 -11.02
CA PHE A 98 8.50 -7.62 -10.67
C PHE A 98 8.00 -7.95 -9.26
N GLY A 99 8.87 -8.51 -8.42
CA GLY A 99 8.60 -8.84 -7.04
C GLY A 99 8.33 -10.33 -6.86
N ASP A 100 9.25 -10.96 -6.16
CA ASP A 100 9.24 -12.38 -5.81
C ASP A 100 7.91 -12.84 -5.18
N ALA A 101 7.55 -14.10 -5.39
CA ALA A 101 6.29 -14.65 -4.93
C ALA A 101 6.32 -14.89 -3.41
N ILE A 102 5.55 -14.11 -2.66
CA ILE A 102 5.36 -14.32 -1.22
C ILE A 102 4.10 -15.18 -1.04
N PHE A 103 4.25 -16.37 -0.46
CA PHE A 103 3.17 -17.37 -0.33
C PHE A 103 2.51 -17.77 -1.65
N GLY A 104 3.29 -17.83 -2.74
CA GLY A 104 2.80 -18.26 -4.06
C GLY A 104 2.02 -17.20 -4.85
N ALA A 105 1.97 -15.95 -4.35
CA ALA A 105 1.41 -14.81 -5.07
C ALA A 105 2.42 -13.64 -5.10
N HIS A 106 2.53 -12.97 -6.24
CA HIS A 106 3.48 -11.87 -6.42
C HIS A 106 3.18 -10.67 -5.52
N THR A 107 4.21 -9.91 -5.13
CA THR A 107 4.04 -8.79 -4.19
C THR A 107 3.02 -7.73 -4.62
N TYR A 108 2.78 -7.53 -5.92
CA TYR A 108 1.76 -6.61 -6.42
C TYR A 108 0.33 -7.08 -6.15
N THR A 109 0.07 -8.39 -6.07
CA THR A 109 -1.28 -8.91 -5.70
C THR A 109 -1.60 -8.59 -4.26
N TRP A 110 -0.59 -8.62 -3.39
CA TRP A 110 -0.71 -8.24 -1.99
C TRP A 110 -0.95 -6.72 -1.83
N GLY A 111 -0.38 -5.91 -2.73
CA GLY A 111 -0.69 -4.47 -2.83
C GLY A 111 -2.19 -4.22 -3.04
N ALA A 112 -2.81 -4.93 -3.99
CA ALA A 112 -4.25 -4.83 -4.24
C ALA A 112 -5.08 -5.19 -3.01
N PHE A 113 -4.69 -6.24 -2.28
CA PHE A 113 -5.37 -6.65 -1.05
C PHE A 113 -5.27 -5.58 0.05
N VAL A 114 -4.09 -4.96 0.21
CA VAL A 114 -3.89 -3.88 1.19
C VAL A 114 -4.79 -2.69 0.86
N TYR A 115 -4.82 -2.24 -0.40
CA TYR A 115 -5.68 -1.12 -0.80
C TYR A 115 -7.17 -1.43 -0.67
N TRP A 116 -7.58 -2.69 -0.82
CA TRP A 116 -8.96 -3.12 -0.59
C TRP A 116 -9.32 -3.13 0.91
N ALA A 117 -8.37 -3.40 1.79
CA ALA A 117 -8.57 -3.43 3.23
C ALA A 117 -8.64 -2.03 3.90
N VAL A 118 -8.26 -0.97 3.16
CA VAL A 118 -8.35 0.44 3.60
C VAL A 118 -9.78 0.97 3.46
#